data_AF-A0A8I0IKX4-F1
#
_entry.id   AF-A0A8I0IKX4-F1
#
_cell.length_a   1.000
_cell.length_b   1.000
_cell.length_c   1.000
_cell.angle_alpha   90.00
_cell.angle_beta   90.00
_cell.angle_gamma   90.00
#
_symmetry.space_group_name_H-M   'P 1'
#
loop_
_entity.id
_entity.type
_entity.pdbx_description
1 polymer ?
#
loop_
_entity_poly.entity_id
_entity_poly.type
_entity_poly.pdbx_seq_one_letter_code
_entity_poly.pdbx_strand_id
1 'polypeptide(L)'
;MLTDDEILTAMRMAVGKCRSAGSDLAYLDYEMRDIRALPGHLDVELVQRDGHSARLLIALPSSGELQHWLFAPPEDAQGWVSQLFIWIDEEVFTSGLSDGRTRVEKDGDSYVQTAPYGWRLTDTSEDARLSKAAGTQGWYG
;
A
#
# COMPACT_ATOMS: atom_id res chain seq x y z
N MET A 1 -5.71 -9.97 -18.21
CA MET A 1 -4.88 -10.47 -17.09
C MET A 1 -3.94 -9.33 -16.76
N LEU A 2 -4.01 -8.76 -15.56
CA LEU A 2 -3.08 -7.71 -15.16
C LEU A 2 -1.65 -8.24 -15.23
N THR A 3 -0.75 -7.40 -15.74
CA THR A 3 0.68 -7.68 -15.74
C THR A 3 1.38 -6.87 -14.65
N ASP A 4 2.49 -7.42 -14.16
CA ASP A 4 3.37 -6.74 -13.19
C ASP A 4 3.86 -5.38 -13.70
N ASP A 5 4.11 -5.25 -15.01
CA ASP A 5 4.57 -4.00 -15.63
C ASP A 5 3.50 -2.91 -15.63
N GLU A 6 2.23 -3.26 -15.86
CA GLU A 6 1.11 -2.33 -15.76
C GLU A 6 0.93 -1.82 -14.33
N ILE A 7 1.04 -2.73 -13.35
CA ILE A 7 0.98 -2.39 -11.92
C ILE A 7 2.15 -1.50 -11.52
N LEU A 8 3.38 -1.86 -11.90
CA LEU A 8 4.57 -1.06 -11.61
C LEU A 8 4.47 0.35 -12.18
N THR A 9 3.94 0.47 -13.40
CA THR A 9 3.72 1.78 -14.04
C THR A 9 2.72 2.62 -13.26
N ALA A 10 1.60 2.03 -12.84
CA ALA A 10 0.60 2.71 -12.01
C ALA A 10 1.15 3.10 -10.63
N MET A 11 1.91 2.22 -9.98
CA MET A 11 2.55 2.47 -8.68
C MET A 11 3.55 3.63 -8.73
N ARG A 12 4.33 3.74 -9.81
CA ARG A 12 5.30 4.82 -9.99
C ARG A 12 4.66 6.21 -10.00
N MET A 13 3.37 6.32 -10.32
CA MET A 13 2.65 7.60 -10.24
C MET A 13 2.48 8.13 -8.80
N ALA A 14 2.69 7.29 -7.79
CA ALA A 14 2.60 7.68 -6.38
C ALA A 14 3.93 8.05 -5.74
N VAL A 15 5.07 7.82 -6.42
CA VAL A 15 6.39 8.20 -5.88
C VAL A 15 6.44 9.72 -5.68
N GLY A 16 6.83 10.13 -4.47
CA GLY A 16 6.89 11.54 -4.07
C GLY A 16 5.53 12.17 -3.71
N LYS A 17 4.43 11.41 -3.76
CA LYS A 17 3.13 11.87 -3.24
C LYS A 17 3.05 11.62 -1.73
N CYS A 18 2.51 12.61 -1.01
CA CYS A 18 2.28 12.51 0.43
C CYS A 18 0.81 12.18 0.72
N ARG A 19 0.60 11.27 1.67
CA ARG A 19 -0.69 10.89 2.24
C ARG A 19 -0.86 11.57 3.58
N SER A 20 -2.04 12.17 3.80
CA SER A 20 -2.34 12.84 5.05
C SER A 20 -3.45 12.14 5.83
N ALA A 21 -3.20 11.95 7.13
CA ALA A 21 -4.20 11.44 8.09
C ALA A 21 -5.08 12.57 8.66
N GLY A 22 -4.84 13.83 8.27
CA GLY A 22 -5.50 15.02 8.82
C GLY A 22 -4.67 15.72 9.89
N SER A 23 -5.09 16.92 10.30
CA SER A 23 -4.32 17.81 11.18
C SER A 23 -3.96 17.18 12.53
N ASP A 24 -4.89 16.43 13.11
CA ASP A 24 -4.75 15.86 14.45
C ASP A 24 -3.82 14.65 14.48
N LEU A 25 -3.58 14.05 13.31
CA LEU A 25 -2.77 12.86 13.10
C LEU A 25 -1.62 13.11 12.12
N ALA A 26 -1.21 14.37 11.97
CA ALA A 26 -0.21 14.81 10.99
C ALA A 26 1.17 14.14 11.13
N TYR A 27 1.45 13.50 12.27
CA TYR A 27 2.66 12.69 12.49
C TYR A 27 2.61 11.37 11.72
N LEU A 28 1.42 10.85 11.41
CA LEU A 28 1.20 9.63 10.64
C LEU A 28 1.22 9.86 9.12
N ASP A 29 1.23 11.12 8.67
CA ASP A 29 1.40 11.48 7.27
C ASP A 29 2.66 10.81 6.73
N TYR A 30 2.59 10.21 5.55
CA TYR A 30 3.71 9.49 4.95
C TYR A 30 3.85 9.76 3.46
N GLU A 31 5.03 9.47 2.93
CA GLU A 31 5.37 9.56 1.52
C GLU A 31 5.86 8.19 1.03
N MET A 32 5.47 7.80 -0.17
CA MET A 32 6.13 6.72 -0.92
C MET A 32 7.39 7.28 -1.56
N ARG A 33 8.55 7.00 -0.97
CA ARG A 33 9.83 7.59 -1.38
C ARG A 33 10.50 6.82 -2.53
N ASP A 34 10.40 5.50 -2.52
CA ASP A 34 11.06 4.63 -3.49
C ASP A 34 10.22 3.38 -3.79
N ILE A 35 10.27 2.90 -5.03
CA ILE A 35 9.59 1.68 -5.47
C ILE A 35 10.54 0.89 -6.39
N ARG A 36 10.91 -0.31 -5.95
CA ARG A 36 11.77 -1.22 -6.68
C ARG A 36 10.95 -2.42 -7.17
N ALA A 37 11.18 -2.79 -8.42
CA ALA A 37 10.62 -4.02 -8.98
C ALA A 37 11.55 -5.19 -8.63
N LEU A 38 10.96 -6.24 -8.06
CA LEU A 38 11.62 -7.51 -7.77
C LEU A 38 10.82 -8.64 -8.46
N PRO A 39 11.42 -9.81 -8.71
CA PRO A 39 10.67 -10.95 -9.24
C PRO A 39 9.44 -11.27 -8.36
N GLY A 40 8.25 -11.09 -8.94
CA GLY A 40 6.97 -11.32 -8.26
C GLY A 40 6.62 -10.33 -7.15
N HIS A 41 7.39 -9.27 -6.95
CA HIS A 41 7.17 -8.35 -5.82
C HIS A 41 7.47 -6.89 -6.17
N LEU A 42 6.78 -5.99 -5.48
CA LEU A 42 7.19 -4.61 -5.33
C LEU A 42 7.82 -4.40 -3.96
N ASP A 43 8.93 -3.70 -3.94
CA ASP A 43 9.58 -3.26 -2.71
C ASP A 43 9.39 -1.74 -2.60
N VAL A 44 8.51 -1.33 -1.67
CA VAL A 44 8.02 0.04 -1.51
C VAL A 44 8.58 0.63 -0.23
N GLU A 45 9.30 1.74 -0.34
CA GLU A 45 9.77 2.52 0.80
C GLU A 45 8.74 3.58 1.21
N LEU A 46 8.37 3.55 2.48
CA LEU A 46 7.47 4.50 3.11
C LEU A 46 8.23 5.30 4.17
N VAL A 47 8.01 6.61 4.20
CA VAL A 47 8.60 7.52 5.18
C VAL A 47 7.53 8.41 5.78
N GLN A 48 7.33 8.31 7.10
CA GLN A 48 6.47 9.19 7.88
C GLN A 48 7.12 10.56 8.12
N ARG A 49 6.30 11.58 8.36
CA ARG A 49 6.75 12.95 8.60
C ARG A 49 7.67 13.08 9.81
N ASP A 50 7.48 12.26 10.83
CA ASP A 50 8.31 12.23 12.04
C ASP A 50 9.65 11.48 11.85
N GLY A 51 9.89 10.95 10.65
CA GLY A 51 11.13 10.30 10.26
C GLY A 51 11.11 8.78 10.38
N HIS A 52 10.03 8.17 10.88
CA HIS A 52 9.90 6.71 10.84
C HIS A 52 9.83 6.23 9.39
N SER A 53 10.61 5.20 9.06
CA SER A 53 10.60 4.61 7.72
C SER A 53 10.60 3.10 7.77
N ALA A 54 10.09 2.50 6.70
CA ALA A 54 10.23 1.07 6.45
C ALA A 54 10.03 0.77 4.98
N ARG A 55 10.46 -0.44 4.60
CA ARG A 55 10.10 -1.03 3.32
C ARG A 55 8.97 -2.05 3.51
N LEU A 56 8.05 -2.09 2.57
CA LEU A 56 7.01 -3.11 2.45
C LEU A 56 7.25 -3.94 1.20
N LEU A 57 7.21 -5.26 1.34
CA LEU A 57 7.27 -6.19 0.23
C LEU A 57 5.85 -6.60 -0.17
N ILE A 58 5.41 -6.18 -1.35
CA ILE A 58 4.05 -6.41 -1.84
C ILE A 58 4.10 -7.45 -2.95
N ALA A 59 3.40 -8.56 -2.76
CA ALA A 59 3.26 -9.59 -3.78
C ALA A 59 2.53 -9.06 -5.02
N LEU A 60 3.10 -9.31 -6.19
CA LEU A 60 2.50 -9.07 -7.51
C LEU A 60 1.75 -10.30 -8.01
N PRO A 61 0.82 -10.17 -8.98
CA PRO A 61 0.10 -11.32 -9.54
C PRO A 61 1.01 -12.46 -10.03
N SER A 62 2.20 -12.15 -10.57
CA SER A 62 3.12 -13.17 -11.07
C SER A 62 3.76 -14.05 -9.98
N SER A 63 3.75 -13.64 -8.70
CA SER A 63 4.29 -14.47 -7.61
C SER A 63 3.44 -15.71 -7.33
N GLY A 64 2.16 -15.67 -7.72
CA GLY A 64 1.18 -16.69 -7.35
C GLY A 64 0.78 -16.67 -5.87
N GLU A 65 1.26 -15.69 -5.09
CA GLU A 65 0.88 -15.51 -3.69
C GLU A 65 -0.51 -14.89 -3.56
N LEU A 66 -1.14 -15.14 -2.42
CA LEU A 66 -2.43 -14.53 -2.10
C LEU A 66 -2.24 -13.06 -1.76
N GLN A 67 -2.94 -12.21 -2.49
CA GLN A 67 -2.96 -10.76 -2.26
C GLN A 67 -4.08 -10.44 -1.26
N HIS A 68 -3.82 -10.71 0.02
CA HIS A 68 -4.81 -10.62 1.11
C HIS A 68 -5.45 -9.24 1.31
N TRP A 69 -4.82 -8.20 0.75
CA TRP A 69 -5.28 -6.81 0.80
C TRP A 69 -6.21 -6.46 -0.37
N LEU A 70 -6.33 -7.31 -1.41
CA LEU A 70 -7.36 -7.14 -2.45
C LEU A 70 -8.72 -7.50 -1.86
N PHE A 71 -9.64 -6.55 -1.84
CA PHE A 71 -11.01 -6.73 -1.39
C PHE A 71 -12.00 -6.95 -2.55
N ALA A 72 -11.65 -6.56 -3.78
CA ALA A 72 -12.42 -6.87 -4.99
C ALA A 72 -11.51 -7.26 -6.16
N PRO A 73 -11.97 -8.08 -7.13
CA PRO A 73 -11.22 -8.34 -8.36
C PRO A 73 -10.98 -7.02 -9.13
N PRO A 74 -9.72 -6.60 -9.32
CA PRO A 74 -9.45 -5.34 -10.02
C PRO A 74 -9.70 -5.48 -11.52
N GLU A 75 -10.37 -4.50 -12.12
CA GLU A 75 -10.60 -4.43 -13.56
C GLU A 75 -9.32 -4.08 -14.33
N ASP A 76 -8.46 -3.26 -13.73
CA ASP A 76 -7.18 -2.79 -14.28
C ASP A 76 -6.11 -2.55 -13.19
N ALA A 77 -4.91 -2.13 -13.61
CA ALA A 77 -3.80 -1.82 -12.72
C ALA A 77 -4.11 -0.66 -11.75
N GLN A 78 -4.93 0.31 -12.16
CA GLN A 78 -5.29 1.44 -11.31
C GLN A 78 -6.21 0.99 -10.16
N GLY A 79 -7.17 0.11 -10.44
CA GLY A 79 -8.02 -0.53 -9.44
C GLY A 79 -7.18 -1.33 -8.45
N TRP A 80 -6.23 -2.13 -8.94
CA TRP A 80 -5.29 -2.89 -8.10
C TRP A 80 -4.51 -1.98 -7.17
N VAL A 81 -3.90 -0.91 -7.70
CA VAL A 81 -3.09 0.04 -6.94
C VAL A 81 -3.93 0.79 -5.93
N SER A 82 -5.16 1.19 -6.30
CA SER A 82 -6.08 1.90 -5.40
C SER A 82 -6.46 1.06 -4.19
N GLN A 83 -6.63 -0.26 -4.35
CA GLN A 83 -6.90 -1.15 -3.22
C GLN A 83 -5.68 -1.32 -2.31
N LEU A 84 -4.49 -1.50 -2.90
CA LEU A 84 -3.23 -1.58 -2.13
C LEU A 84 -3.03 -0.35 -1.26
N PHE A 85 -3.29 0.80 -1.86
CA PHE A 85 -3.15 2.12 -1.27
C PHE A 85 -4.05 2.37 -0.06
N ILE A 86 -5.28 1.87 -0.09
CA ILE A 86 -6.16 1.87 1.09
C ILE A 86 -5.53 1.04 2.20
N TRP A 87 -5.06 -0.16 1.85
CA TRP A 87 -4.45 -1.05 2.82
C TRP A 87 -3.15 -0.45 3.42
N ILE A 88 -2.31 0.21 2.63
CA ILE A 88 -1.12 0.92 3.13
C ILE A 88 -1.54 2.07 4.05
N ASP A 89 -2.55 2.87 3.69
CA ASP A 89 -3.05 3.94 4.56
C ASP A 89 -3.45 3.38 5.94
N GLU A 90 -4.11 2.24 5.99
CA GLU A 90 -4.49 1.60 7.26
C GLU A 90 -3.30 1.06 8.05
N GLU A 91 -2.37 0.38 7.38
CA GLU A 91 -1.13 -0.07 8.00
C GLU A 91 -0.40 1.11 8.64
N VAL A 92 -0.17 2.18 7.87
CA VAL A 92 0.61 3.33 8.34
C VAL A 92 -0.14 4.15 9.38
N PHE A 93 -1.42 4.47 9.16
CA PHE A 93 -2.22 5.29 10.08
C PHE A 93 -2.63 4.57 11.36
N THR A 94 -2.40 3.26 11.45
CA THR A 94 -2.46 2.52 12.72
C THR A 94 -1.08 2.39 13.40
N SER A 95 -0.16 3.32 13.09
CA SER A 95 1.23 3.34 13.59
C SER A 95 2.06 2.14 13.11
N GLY A 96 1.74 1.59 11.93
CA GLY A 96 2.40 0.42 11.36
C GLY A 96 3.86 0.63 10.94
N LEU A 97 4.36 1.87 10.95
CA LEU A 97 5.77 2.19 10.72
C LEU A 97 6.52 2.60 12.00
N SER A 98 5.85 2.63 13.16
CA SER A 98 6.50 2.97 14.43
C SER A 98 7.24 1.77 15.05
N ASP A 99 8.00 1.99 16.13
CA ASP A 99 8.92 1.01 16.73
C ASP A 99 8.25 -0.27 17.29
N GLY A 100 6.93 -0.26 17.50
CA GLY A 100 6.19 -1.40 18.07
C GLY A 100 5.91 -2.55 17.10
N ARG A 101 6.28 -2.44 15.81
CA ARG A 101 5.96 -3.42 14.76
C ARG A 101 7.10 -4.42 14.55
N THR A 102 6.74 -5.66 14.23
CA THR A 102 7.72 -6.69 13.89
C THR A 102 8.41 -6.34 12.58
N ARG A 103 9.75 -6.38 12.58
CA ARG A 103 10.59 -6.01 11.45
C ARG A 103 11.60 -7.10 11.14
N VAL A 104 12.02 -7.14 9.88
CA VAL A 104 13.12 -7.98 9.40
C VAL A 104 14.14 -7.07 8.72
N GLU A 105 15.38 -7.09 9.21
CA GLU A 105 16.49 -6.41 8.56
C GLU A 105 17.05 -7.30 7.45
N LYS A 106 17.19 -6.76 6.25
CA LYS A 106 17.76 -7.46 5.10
C LYS A 106 18.58 -6.49 4.26
N ASP A 107 19.84 -6.84 4.01
CA ASP A 107 20.76 -6.06 3.16
C ASP A 107 20.89 -4.57 3.58
N GLY A 108 20.68 -4.26 4.87
CA GLY A 108 20.72 -2.91 5.42
C GLY A 108 19.39 -2.13 5.35
N ASP A 109 18.36 -2.73 4.77
CA ASP A 109 16.99 -2.18 4.72
C ASP A 109 16.10 -2.84 5.79
N SER A 110 15.26 -2.02 6.45
CA SER A 110 14.30 -2.46 7.47
C SER A 110 12.92 -2.70 6.86
N TYR A 111 12.49 -3.96 6.85
CA TYR A 111 11.18 -4.35 6.32
C TYR A 111 10.18 -4.54 7.45
N VAL A 112 9.04 -3.87 7.39
CA VAL A 112 7.93 -4.16 8.30
C VAL A 112 7.26 -5.45 7.84
N GLN A 113 7.07 -6.39 8.77
CA GLN A 113 6.27 -7.57 8.50
C GLN A 113 4.80 -7.18 8.43
N THR A 114 4.26 -7.25 7.22
CA THR A 114 2.85 -7.00 6.93
C THR A 114 2.02 -8.10 7.58
N ALA A 115 1.08 -7.74 8.43
CA ALA A 115 0.12 -8.70 8.92
C ALA A 115 -1.00 -8.83 7.87
N PRO A 116 -1.49 -10.05 7.56
CA PRO A 116 -2.77 -10.16 6.89
C PRO A 116 -3.83 -9.62 7.84
N TYR A 117 -4.17 -8.34 7.72
CA TYR A 117 -5.38 -7.83 8.33
C TYR A 117 -6.52 -8.65 7.73
N GLY A 118 -7.38 -9.19 8.58
CA GLY A 118 -8.44 -10.13 8.23
C GLY A 118 -9.56 -9.54 7.38
N TRP A 119 -9.23 -8.68 6.41
CA TRP A 119 -10.10 -8.14 5.38
C TRP A 119 -10.49 -9.25 4.40
N ARG A 120 -11.18 -10.27 4.91
CA ARG A 120 -12.05 -11.10 4.08
C ARG A 120 -13.37 -10.37 3.96
N LEU A 121 -13.44 -9.35 3.12
CA LEU A 121 -14.70 -8.70 2.76
C LEU A 121 -15.01 -9.01 1.30
N THR A 122 -15.55 -10.21 1.08
CA THR A 122 -16.15 -10.64 -0.20
C THR A 122 -17.47 -9.91 -0.49
N ASP A 123 -17.58 -8.63 -0.13
CA ASP A 123 -18.80 -7.83 -0.24
C ASP A 123 -18.55 -6.65 -1.17
N THR A 124 -19.01 -6.79 -2.41
CA THR A 124 -18.94 -5.77 -3.47
C THR A 124 -19.64 -4.46 -3.09
N SER A 125 -20.50 -4.45 -2.07
CA SER A 125 -21.12 -3.22 -1.58
C SER A 125 -20.16 -2.33 -0.78
N GLU A 126 -19.18 -2.92 -0.09
CA GLU A 126 -18.19 -2.19 0.69
C GLU A 126 -17.09 -1.59 -0.21
N ASP A 127 -16.69 -2.31 -1.25
CA ASP A 127 -15.85 -1.79 -2.33
C ASP A 127 -16.47 -0.53 -2.96
N ALA A 128 -17.76 -0.61 -3.31
CA ALA A 128 -18.49 0.54 -3.86
C ALA A 128 -18.55 1.74 -2.89
N ARG A 129 -18.65 1.48 -1.58
CA ARG A 129 -18.65 2.53 -0.55
C ARG A 129 -17.29 3.20 -0.43
N LEU A 130 -16.20 2.42 -0.38
CA LEU A 130 -14.83 2.91 -0.25
C LEU A 130 -14.37 3.65 -1.52
N SER A 131 -14.67 3.11 -2.70
CA SER A 131 -14.43 3.77 -3.99
C SER A 131 -15.16 5.12 -4.10
N LYS A 132 -16.40 5.21 -3.57
CA LYS A 132 -17.13 6.47 -3.50
C LYS A 132 -16.52 7.46 -2.51
N ALA A 133 -16.01 6.98 -1.37
CA ALA A 133 -15.33 7.81 -0.37
C ALA A 133 -14.00 8.38 -0.87
N ALA A 134 -13.30 7.64 -1.72
CA ALA A 134 -12.06 8.07 -2.38
C ALA A 134 -12.26 9.31 -3.30
N GLY A 135 -13.45 9.48 -3.88
CA GLY A 135 -13.74 10.52 -4.86
C GLY A 135 -13.18 10.22 -6.26
N THR A 136 -13.40 11.13 -7.22
CA THR A 136 -13.09 10.90 -8.65
C THR A 136 -11.60 10.83 -8.96
N GLN A 137 -10.76 11.28 -8.05
CA GLN A 137 -9.30 11.21 -8.17
C GLN A 137 -8.72 9.97 -7.47
N GLY A 138 -9.60 9.08 -6.97
CA GLY A 138 -9.22 8.00 -6.08
C GLY A 138 -8.62 8.55 -4.78
N TRP A 139 -8.06 7.66 -3.97
CA TRP A 139 -7.50 8.08 -2.70
C TRP A 139 -6.34 9.08 -2.89
N TYR A 140 -5.66 9.08 -4.04
CA TYR A 140 -4.32 9.67 -4.20
C TYR A 140 -4.27 10.96 -5.02
N GLY A 141 -5.39 11.47 -5.54
CA GLY A 141 -5.38 12.73 -6.31
C GLY A 141 -4.82 12.60 -7.72
#